data_AF-X1IGL6-F1
#
_entry.id   AF-X1IGL6-F1
#
_cell.length_a   1.000
_cell.length_b   1.000
_cell.length_c   1.000
_cell.angle_alpha   90.00
_cell.angle_beta   90.00
_cell.angle_gamma   90.00
#
_symmetry.space_group_name_H-M   'P 1'
#
loop_
_entity.id
_entity.type
_entity.pdbx_description
1 polymer ?
#
loop_
_entity_poly.entity_id
_entity_poly.type
_entity_poly.pdbx_seq_one_letter_code
_entity_poly.pdbx_strand_id
1 'polypeptide(L)'
;MAPTGKRTGESTRGAGLPSSASYLDGRLLIAMPVMGDSRFERSVIYLCAHSAEGAMGIIVNHPAGSIDFPELLEQLGIIKKGEHIKLPENAESMKVLAGGPVDTGRGFVLHSSDFYIEHATLRIDDGVCLTATVDILRAIAN
;
A
#
# COMPACT_ATOMS: atom_id res chain seq x y z
N MET A 1 41.92 38.93 -42.05
CA MET A 1 41.88 37.62 -41.35
C MET A 1 40.88 37.75 -40.20
N ALA A 2 39.63 37.33 -40.39
CA ALA A 2 38.69 37.02 -39.30
C ALA A 2 38.75 35.50 -39.03
N PRO A 3 38.17 34.91 -37.97
CA PRO A 3 37.28 35.44 -36.91
C PRO A 3 37.86 35.09 -35.49
N THR A 4 37.25 35.20 -34.31
CA THR A 4 35.92 34.74 -33.89
C THR A 4 35.70 35.16 -32.44
N GLY A 5 34.53 35.74 -32.13
CA GLY A 5 34.09 35.98 -30.77
C GLY A 5 33.77 34.68 -30.02
N LYS A 6 33.83 34.72 -28.69
CA LYS A 6 33.16 33.76 -27.83
C LYS A 6 32.18 34.50 -26.92
N ARG A 7 30.90 34.27 -27.21
CA ARG A 7 29.75 34.58 -26.36
C ARG A 7 29.70 33.57 -25.20
N THR A 8 29.37 34.12 -24.04
CA THR A 8 28.47 33.62 -22.99
C THR A 8 28.19 32.12 -22.91
N GLY A 9 28.40 31.57 -21.71
CA GLY A 9 27.92 30.26 -21.30
C GLY A 9 28.32 29.97 -19.85
N GLU A 10 27.66 30.62 -18.89
CA GLU A 10 27.61 30.12 -17.51
C GLU A 10 26.95 28.74 -17.55
N SER A 11 27.79 27.71 -17.53
CA SER A 11 27.37 26.33 -17.41
C SER A 11 26.95 26.10 -15.96
N THR A 12 25.63 26.06 -15.78
CA THR A 12 24.90 25.57 -14.61
C THR A 12 25.58 24.33 -14.02
N ARG A 13 26.33 24.50 -12.93
CA ARG A 13 26.74 23.38 -12.09
C ARG A 13 25.51 22.96 -11.29
N GLY A 14 25.04 21.75 -11.59
CA GLY A 14 23.77 21.21 -11.14
C GLY A 14 23.53 21.40 -9.65
N ALA A 15 22.28 21.70 -9.32
CA ALA A 15 21.75 21.49 -7.98
C ALA A 15 22.03 20.04 -7.60
N GLY A 16 23.00 19.82 -6.71
CA GLY A 16 23.22 18.53 -6.11
C GLY A 16 21.93 18.16 -5.39
N LEU A 17 21.25 17.10 -5.85
CA LEU A 17 20.23 16.48 -5.01
C LEU A 17 20.95 16.02 -3.72
N PRO A 18 20.42 16.35 -2.54
CA PRO A 18 21.01 15.87 -1.30
C PRO A 18 21.06 14.34 -1.34
N SER A 19 22.25 13.77 -1.16
CA SER A 19 22.48 12.33 -1.12
C SER A 19 22.09 11.73 0.23
N SER A 20 20.92 12.06 0.75
CA SER A 20 20.27 11.23 1.76
C SER A 20 19.59 10.10 0.98
N ALA A 21 19.91 8.84 1.28
CA ALA A 21 19.11 7.73 0.79
C ALA A 21 17.66 7.93 1.28
N SER A 22 16.83 8.51 0.42
CA SER A 22 15.41 8.71 0.72
C SER A 22 14.76 7.36 0.59
N TYR A 23 14.34 6.79 1.71
CA TYR A 23 13.39 5.70 1.70
C TYR A 23 12.04 6.19 1.17
N LEU A 24 11.18 5.24 0.79
CA LEU A 24 9.95 5.47 0.04
C LEU A 24 8.72 4.90 0.77
N ASP A 25 8.87 4.55 2.04
CA ASP A 25 7.73 4.35 2.94
C ASP A 25 6.78 5.55 2.86
N GLY A 26 5.47 5.26 2.92
CA GLY A 26 4.42 6.26 2.74
C GLY A 26 4.22 6.73 1.29
N ARG A 27 4.98 6.22 0.32
CA ARG A 27 4.82 6.59 -1.10
C ARG A 27 4.01 5.56 -1.88
N LEU A 28 3.45 6.02 -3.00
CA LEU A 28 2.78 5.19 -3.98
C LEU A 28 3.69 4.93 -5.17
N LEU A 29 3.82 3.66 -5.59
CA LEU A 29 4.35 3.30 -6.90
C LEU A 29 3.20 3.12 -7.87
N ILE A 30 3.32 3.76 -9.03
CA ILE A 30 2.33 3.66 -10.11
C ILE A 30 2.96 2.86 -11.24
N ALA A 31 2.35 1.72 -11.55
CA ALA A 31 2.77 0.93 -12.70
C ALA A 31 2.55 1.70 -14.00
N MET A 32 3.61 1.82 -14.80
CA MET A 32 3.51 2.46 -16.11
C MET A 32 2.69 1.57 -17.08
N PRO A 33 2.02 2.16 -18.08
CA PRO A 33 1.14 1.42 -18.99
C PRO A 33 1.80 0.24 -19.72
N VAL A 34 3.12 0.29 -19.94
CA VAL A 34 3.90 -0.77 -20.60
C VAL A 34 4.62 -1.62 -19.55
N MET A 35 3.92 -2.00 -18.47
CA MET A 35 4.47 -2.87 -17.44
C MET A 35 4.66 -4.29 -18.03
N GLY A 36 5.88 -4.79 -18.01
CA GLY A 36 6.21 -6.10 -18.59
C GLY A 36 5.74 -7.30 -17.75
N ASP A 37 5.50 -7.09 -16.45
CA ASP A 37 4.99 -8.10 -15.54
C ASP A 37 3.48 -7.91 -15.33
N SER A 38 2.70 -8.89 -15.79
CA SER A 38 1.23 -8.85 -15.70
C SER A 38 0.71 -8.77 -14.26
N ARG A 39 1.48 -9.23 -13.27
CA ARG A 39 1.10 -9.18 -11.85
C ARG A 39 1.00 -7.76 -11.32
N PHE A 40 1.70 -6.81 -11.96
CA PHE A 40 1.73 -5.40 -11.58
C PHE A 40 1.09 -4.49 -12.61
N GLU A 41 0.48 -5.05 -13.66
CA GLU A 41 -0.17 -4.27 -14.71
C GLU A 41 -1.23 -3.34 -14.11
N ARG A 42 -1.09 -2.04 -14.39
CA ARG A 42 -2.00 -0.99 -13.86
C ARG A 42 -2.14 -1.01 -12.33
N SER A 43 -1.15 -1.54 -11.61
CA SER A 43 -1.17 -1.55 -10.15
C SER A 43 -0.79 -0.20 -9.55
N VAL A 44 -1.39 0.10 -8.42
CA VAL A 44 -1.00 1.16 -7.50
C VAL A 44 -0.54 0.46 -6.23
N ILE A 45 0.72 0.65 -5.85
CA ILE A 45 1.34 -0.05 -4.72
C ILE A 45 1.66 0.99 -3.65
N TYR A 46 1.18 0.79 -2.44
CA TYR A 46 1.58 1.59 -1.28
C TYR A 46 2.78 0.95 -0.60
N LEU A 47 3.87 1.71 -0.40
CA LEU A 47 5.06 1.22 0.29
C LEU A 47 4.89 1.36 1.80
N CYS A 48 4.87 0.22 2.47
CA CYS A 48 4.71 0.12 3.91
C CYS A 48 6.06 0.20 4.64
N ALA A 49 7.12 -0.30 4.03
CA ALA A 49 8.48 -0.22 4.57
C ALA A 49 9.49 -0.19 3.43
N HIS A 50 10.57 0.59 3.58
CA HIS A 50 11.68 0.61 2.66
C HIS A 50 12.98 0.86 3.44
N SER A 51 13.95 -0.04 3.29
CA SER A 51 15.26 0.05 3.93
C SER A 51 16.35 -0.39 2.95
N ALA A 52 17.60 -0.40 3.40
CA ALA A 52 18.71 -0.96 2.61
C ALA A 52 18.57 -2.48 2.36
N GLU A 53 17.76 -3.18 3.15
CA GLU A 53 17.55 -4.63 3.02
C GLU A 53 16.43 -4.98 2.03
N GLY A 54 15.57 -4.01 1.69
CA GLY A 54 14.49 -4.20 0.73
C GLY A 54 13.29 -3.30 0.96
N ALA A 55 12.19 -3.60 0.27
CA ALA A 55 10.93 -2.88 0.39
C ALA A 55 9.76 -3.84 0.52
N MET A 56 8.78 -3.43 1.32
CA MET A 56 7.49 -4.09 1.46
C MET A 56 6.40 -3.11 1.03
N GLY A 57 5.52 -3.55 0.14
CA GLY A 57 4.37 -2.78 -0.29
C GLY A 57 3.18 -3.68 -0.62
N ILE A 58 2.01 -3.06 -0.67
CA ILE A 58 0.74 -3.73 -0.96
C ILE A 58 0.03 -3.04 -2.13
N ILE A 59 -0.53 -3.84 -3.03
CA ILE A 59 -1.37 -3.34 -4.11
C ILE A 59 -2.72 -2.89 -3.54
N VAL A 60 -3.15 -1.67 -3.86
CA VAL A 60 -4.36 -1.04 -3.29
C VAL A 60 -5.49 -0.87 -4.29
N ASN A 61 -5.36 -1.41 -5.51
CA ASN A 61 -6.36 -1.22 -6.57
C ASN A 61 -6.72 -2.48 -7.35
N HIS A 62 -6.30 -3.67 -6.91
CA HIS A 62 -6.63 -4.95 -7.53
C HIS A 62 -7.54 -5.76 -6.60
N PRO A 63 -8.82 -5.97 -6.94
CA PRO A 63 -9.70 -6.85 -6.17
C PRO A 63 -9.19 -8.30 -6.18
N ALA A 64 -9.32 -9.00 -5.06
CA ALA A 64 -8.93 -10.42 -4.92
C ALA A 64 -9.86 -11.41 -5.66
N GLY A 65 -10.78 -10.90 -6.49
CA GLY A 65 -11.79 -11.69 -7.17
C GLY A 65 -13.11 -11.68 -6.42
N SER A 66 -13.64 -12.86 -6.12
CA SER A 66 -14.99 -13.08 -5.57
C SER A 66 -15.03 -13.18 -4.04
N ILE A 67 -14.00 -12.70 -3.34
CA ILE A 67 -14.02 -12.71 -1.86
C ILE A 67 -14.54 -11.36 -1.39
N ASP A 68 -15.77 -11.37 -0.91
CA ASP A 68 -16.36 -10.20 -0.27
C ASP A 68 -16.00 -10.15 1.21
N PHE A 69 -15.98 -8.95 1.79
CA PHE A 69 -15.59 -8.76 3.19
C PHE A 69 -16.47 -9.55 4.19
N PRO A 70 -17.81 -9.60 4.06
CA PRO A 70 -18.64 -10.43 4.95
C PRO A 70 -18.31 -11.92 4.85
N GLU A 71 -18.08 -12.44 3.64
CA GLU A 71 -17.70 -13.84 3.44
C GLU A 71 -16.36 -14.16 4.09
N LEU A 72 -15.39 -13.23 4.01
CA LEU A 72 -14.11 -13.36 4.69
C LEU A 72 -14.30 -13.43 6.22
N LEU A 73 -15.15 -12.58 6.79
CA LEU A 73 -15.45 -12.59 8.22
C LEU A 73 -16.12 -13.91 8.66
N GLU A 74 -17.02 -14.47 7.85
CA GLU A 74 -17.63 -15.78 8.10
C GLU A 74 -16.58 -16.90 8.07
N GLN A 75 -15.71 -16.90 7.05
CA GLN A 75 -14.64 -17.89 6.89
C GLN A 75 -13.63 -17.87 8.05
N LEU A 76 -13.33 -16.68 8.58
CA LEU A 76 -12.45 -16.51 9.74
C LEU A 76 -13.16 -16.77 11.08
N GLY A 77 -14.46 -17.10 11.06
CA GLY A 77 -15.26 -17.34 12.26
C GLY A 77 -15.45 -16.10 13.14
N ILE A 78 -15.33 -14.91 12.56
CA ILE A 78 -15.52 -13.63 13.26
C ILE A 78 -17.02 -13.35 13.40
N ILE A 79 -17.81 -13.70 12.38
CA ILE A 79 -19.27 -13.61 12.38
C ILE A 79 -19.85 -15.01 12.12
N LYS A 80 -21.03 -15.32 12.68
CA LYS A 80 -21.66 -16.61 12.39
C LYS A 80 -22.39 -16.56 11.06
N LYS A 81 -22.36 -17.68 10.34
CA LYS A 81 -23.11 -17.87 9.10
C LYS A 81 -24.60 -17.59 9.32
N GLY A 82 -25.12 -16.56 8.65
CA GLY A 82 -26.52 -16.15 8.75
C GLY A 82 -26.88 -15.28 9.96
N GLU A 83 -25.92 -14.87 10.79
CA GLU A 83 -26.12 -13.70 11.65
C GLU A 83 -26.06 -12.46 10.74
N HIS A 84 -27.22 -11.83 10.50
CA HIS A 84 -27.28 -10.46 10.00
C HIS A 84 -26.78 -9.53 11.11
N ILE A 85 -25.48 -9.56 11.38
CA ILE A 85 -24.83 -8.43 12.03
C ILE A 85 -25.04 -7.30 11.04
N LYS A 86 -25.69 -6.21 11.47
CA LYS A 86 -25.73 -4.98 10.70
C LYS A 86 -24.30 -4.48 10.66
N LEU A 87 -23.54 -4.98 9.70
CA LEU A 87 -22.26 -4.41 9.39
C LEU A 87 -22.51 -2.93 9.10
N PRO A 88 -21.61 -2.04 9.53
CA PRO A 88 -21.63 -0.67 9.05
C PRO A 88 -21.78 -0.65 7.51
N GLU A 89 -22.60 0.23 6.94
CA GLU A 89 -22.88 0.25 5.49
C GLU A 89 -21.60 0.29 4.63
N ASN A 90 -20.54 0.91 5.17
CA ASN A 90 -19.21 0.95 4.56
C ASN A 90 -18.48 -0.41 4.56
N ALA A 91 -18.72 -1.27 5.54
CA ALA A 91 -18.11 -2.60 5.62
C ALA A 91 -18.77 -3.61 4.67
N GLU A 92 -20.09 -3.48 4.41
CA GLU A 92 -20.80 -4.35 3.44
C GLU A 92 -20.27 -4.17 2.01
N SER A 93 -19.86 -2.96 1.65
CA SER A 93 -19.31 -2.63 0.33
C SER A 93 -17.79 -2.80 0.22
N MET A 94 -17.12 -3.20 1.31
CA MET A 94 -15.67 -3.30 1.35
C MET A 94 -15.21 -4.50 0.52
N LYS A 95 -14.30 -4.23 -0.43
CA LYS A 95 -13.70 -5.29 -1.26
C LYS A 95 -12.39 -5.76 -0.64
N VAL A 96 -12.18 -7.06 -0.65
CA VAL A 96 -10.86 -7.64 -0.36
C VAL A 96 -9.97 -7.44 -1.58
N LEU A 97 -8.76 -6.94 -1.36
CA LEU A 97 -7.79 -6.65 -2.41
C LEU A 97 -6.68 -7.69 -2.42
N ALA A 98 -6.20 -8.05 -3.61
CA ALA A 98 -5.01 -8.85 -3.77
C ALA A 98 -3.78 -7.98 -3.48
N GLY A 99 -3.18 -8.13 -2.29
CA GLY A 99 -2.08 -7.27 -1.83
C GLY A 99 -0.76 -7.46 -2.58
N GLY A 100 -0.59 -8.58 -3.31
CA GLY A 100 0.61 -8.86 -4.08
C GLY A 100 0.81 -10.37 -4.30
N PRO A 101 1.89 -10.76 -4.99
CA PRO A 101 2.16 -12.16 -5.33
C PRO A 101 2.80 -12.98 -4.19
N VAL A 102 3.17 -12.35 -3.08
CA VAL A 102 3.90 -12.97 -1.96
C VAL A 102 2.96 -13.17 -0.77
N ASP A 103 3.06 -14.33 -0.13
CA ASP A 103 2.33 -14.67 1.10
C ASP A 103 0.80 -14.44 1.00
N THR A 104 0.19 -14.94 -0.07
CA THR A 104 -1.24 -14.72 -0.39
C THR A 104 -2.21 -15.32 0.63
N GLY A 105 -1.73 -16.17 1.53
CA GLY A 105 -2.52 -16.69 2.66
C GLY A 105 -2.61 -15.74 3.85
N ARG A 106 -1.80 -14.67 3.86
CA ARG A 106 -1.75 -13.70 4.95
C ARG A 106 -2.53 -12.43 4.60
N GLY A 107 -3.44 -12.06 5.48
CA GLY A 107 -4.21 -10.82 5.39
C GLY A 107 -3.49 -9.65 6.05
N PHE A 108 -3.64 -8.47 5.46
CA PHE A 108 -3.24 -7.20 6.04
C PHE A 108 -4.39 -6.22 5.95
N VAL A 109 -4.51 -5.35 6.95
CA VAL A 109 -5.49 -4.26 6.95
C VAL A 109 -4.73 -2.95 7.00
N LEU A 110 -4.95 -2.11 5.99
CA LEU A 110 -4.45 -0.75 5.92
C LEU A 110 -5.55 0.17 6.47
N HIS A 111 -5.22 0.98 7.47
CA HIS A 111 -6.20 1.80 8.18
C HIS A 111 -5.57 3.08 8.72
N SER A 112 -6.41 3.97 9.23
CA SER A 112 -5.99 5.19 9.92
C SER A 112 -5.34 4.90 11.27
N SER A 113 -4.69 5.89 11.88
CA SER A 113 -4.06 5.74 13.21
C SER A 113 -5.05 5.72 14.39
N ASP A 114 -6.36 5.55 14.14
CA ASP A 114 -7.43 5.46 15.13
C ASP A 114 -7.49 4.09 15.84
N PHE A 115 -6.86 3.08 15.24
CA PHE A 115 -6.70 1.76 15.81
C PHE A 115 -5.20 1.42 15.92
N TYR A 116 -4.79 0.81 17.03
CA TYR A 116 -3.39 0.40 17.24
C TYR A 116 -3.31 -0.80 18.17
N ILE A 117 -2.58 -1.84 17.75
CA ILE A 117 -2.26 -3.00 18.57
C ILE A 117 -0.74 -3.07 18.71
N GLU A 118 -0.26 -3.11 19.95
CA GLU A 118 1.15 -3.26 20.26
C GLU A 118 1.73 -4.53 19.62
N HIS A 119 2.89 -4.41 18.98
CA HIS A 119 3.58 -5.49 18.26
C HIS A 119 2.86 -6.11 17.05
N ALA A 120 1.66 -5.65 16.70
CA ALA A 120 0.88 -6.14 15.56
C ALA A 120 0.57 -5.06 14.50
N THR A 121 0.66 -3.79 14.87
CA THR A 121 0.47 -2.64 13.99
C THR A 121 1.80 -1.98 13.63
N LEU A 122 2.10 -1.92 12.33
CA LEU A 122 3.18 -1.13 11.75
C LEU A 122 2.66 0.26 11.42
N ARG A 123 3.27 1.30 11.98
CA ARG A 123 3.02 2.70 11.57
C ARG A 123 3.89 3.02 10.35
N ILE A 124 3.27 3.48 9.27
CA ILE A 124 3.95 3.71 7.98
C ILE A 124 4.28 5.20 7.82
N ASP A 125 3.25 6.04 7.88
CA ASP A 125 3.36 7.50 7.74
C ASP A 125 2.34 8.17 8.68
N ASP A 126 2.28 9.50 8.68
CA ASP A 126 1.35 10.27 9.49
C ASP A 126 -0.11 9.96 9.13
N GLY A 127 -0.73 9.14 9.98
CA GLY A 127 -2.13 8.75 9.88
C GLY A 127 -2.37 7.44 9.14
N VAL A 128 -1.34 6.71 8.70
CA VAL A 128 -1.51 5.42 8.01
C VAL A 128 -0.78 4.29 8.73
N CYS A 129 -1.54 3.24 9.04
CA CYS A 129 -1.11 2.07 9.78
C CYS A 129 -1.45 0.78 9.01
N LEU A 130 -0.65 -0.26 9.24
CA LEU A 130 -0.85 -1.60 8.70
C LEU A 130 -0.87 -2.62 9.83
N THR A 131 -1.96 -3.38 9.94
CA THR A 131 -2.12 -4.42 10.96
C THR A 131 -2.26 -5.79 10.29
N ALA A 132 -1.57 -6.80 10.82
CA ALA A 132 -1.52 -8.15 10.25
C ALA A 132 -2.17 -9.22 11.16
N THR A 133 -3.20 -8.85 11.92
CA THR A 133 -3.91 -9.70 12.88
C THR A 133 -5.41 -9.68 12.64
N VAL A 134 -6.10 -10.78 12.97
CA VAL A 134 -7.57 -10.88 12.84
C VAL A 134 -8.32 -9.96 13.80
N ASP A 135 -7.69 -9.46 14.85
CA ASP A 135 -8.35 -8.62 15.86
C ASP A 135 -8.87 -7.29 15.30
N ILE A 136 -8.20 -6.73 14.29
CA ILE A 136 -8.71 -5.53 13.62
C ILE A 136 -9.98 -5.82 12.82
N LEU A 137 -10.10 -7.03 12.24
CA LEU A 137 -11.31 -7.45 11.53
C LEU A 137 -12.48 -7.61 12.50
N ARG A 138 -12.22 -8.08 13.73
CA ARG A 138 -13.21 -8.09 14.81
C ARG A 138 -13.62 -6.68 15.24
N ALA A 139 -12.67 -5.75 15.28
CA ALA A 139 -12.96 -4.35 15.61
C ALA A 139 -13.81 -3.66 14.55
N ILE A 140 -13.65 -4.01 13.26
CA ILE A 140 -14.48 -3.48 12.16
C ILE A 140 -15.90 -4.07 12.18
N ALA A 141 -16.05 -5.31 12.65
CA ALA A 141 -17.32 -6.03 12.65
C ALA A 141 -18.25 -5.70 13.84
N ASN A 142 -17.75 -4.96 14.85
CA ASN A 142 -18.52 -4.53 16.04
C ASN A 142 -19.10 -3.13 15.87
#